data_AF-A0A436CTB4-F1
#
_entry.id   AF-A0A436CTB4-F1
#
_cell.length_a   1.000
_cell.length_b   1.000
_cell.length_c   1.000
_cell.angle_alpha   90.00
_cell.angle_beta   90.00
_cell.angle_gamma   90.00
#
_symmetry.space_group_name_H-M   'P 1'
#
loop_
_entity.id
_entity.type
_entity.pdbx_description
1 polymer ?
#
loop_
_entity_poly.entity_id
_entity_poly.type
_entity_poly.pdbx_seq_one_letter_code
_entity_poly.pdbx_strand_id
1 'polypeptide(L)'
;MKSFRDKRRDNRPHPSAKSAADVSRPRPGQAPARPEAPPRERHEAKTENRSEPNSAPRILARREGALPTEHLPVILEVAPNADYALLDSGTGQKLEQYGPYRIVRPEGQAIWQKALPAKEWERADAVFTGDTDEEGIGRWRFPKLPLGETWPMKHDGIDYLGRFTSFRHVGVFPEQASHWDHMAGLIAAAKRPVKVLNLFGYTGLASLVAARAGAEVTHVDASK
;
A
#
# COMPACT_ATOMS: atom_id res chain seq x y z
N MET A 1 1.90 -47.10 1.72
CA MET A 1 2.71 -47.94 2.65
C MET A 1 4.07 -48.18 1.99
N LYS A 2 5.17 -47.71 2.60
CA LYS A 2 6.60 -47.86 2.22
C LYS A 2 7.10 -47.36 0.83
N SER A 3 8.29 -46.77 0.87
CA SER A 3 9.17 -46.31 -0.23
C SER A 3 10.38 -47.24 -0.34
N PHE A 4 11.12 -47.28 -1.46
CA PHE A 4 12.57 -47.60 -1.43
C PHE A 4 13.41 -47.02 -2.60
N ARG A 5 14.63 -46.62 -2.23
CA ARG A 5 15.72 -45.91 -2.93
C ARG A 5 16.25 -46.46 -4.27
N ASP A 6 16.57 -45.50 -5.15
CA ASP A 6 17.91 -45.15 -5.69
C ASP A 6 19.05 -46.20 -5.68
N LYS A 7 19.67 -46.39 -6.87
CA LYS A 7 21.02 -46.95 -7.08
C LYS A 7 21.62 -46.44 -8.41
N ARG A 8 22.66 -45.59 -8.35
CA ARG A 8 24.04 -45.87 -8.86
C ARG A 8 24.89 -44.58 -8.96
N ARG A 9 25.86 -44.48 -8.07
CA ARG A 9 27.10 -43.70 -8.23
C ARG A 9 28.25 -44.68 -7.94
N ASP A 10 29.33 -44.63 -8.73
CA ASP A 10 30.73 -45.00 -8.39
C ASP A 10 31.50 -45.68 -9.54
N ASN A 11 32.65 -45.09 -9.86
CA ASN A 11 33.84 -45.54 -10.63
C ASN A 11 34.45 -44.29 -11.30
N ARG A 12 35.74 -43.89 -11.23
CA ARG A 12 37.00 -44.31 -10.55
C ARG A 12 37.93 -43.05 -10.49
N PRO A 13 39.26 -43.13 -10.24
CA PRO A 13 39.93 -43.38 -8.96
C PRO A 13 40.97 -42.27 -8.58
N HIS A 14 41.60 -42.39 -7.42
CA HIS A 14 42.85 -41.66 -7.05
C HIS A 14 44.00 -42.66 -6.77
N PRO A 15 45.26 -42.24 -6.97
CA PRO A 15 46.23 -42.34 -5.87
C PRO A 15 47.16 -41.10 -5.73
N SER A 16 48.16 -41.20 -4.84
CA SER A 16 48.81 -40.11 -4.09
C SER A 16 50.31 -39.89 -4.39
N ALA A 17 50.87 -38.72 -3.99
CA ALA A 17 51.90 -38.58 -2.92
C ALA A 17 52.96 -37.45 -3.07
N LYS A 18 53.22 -36.75 -1.95
CA LYS A 18 54.50 -36.11 -1.50
C LYS A 18 55.00 -34.80 -2.17
N SER A 19 56.08 -34.25 -1.60
CA SER A 19 56.37 -32.81 -1.36
C SER A 19 57.83 -32.39 -1.64
N ALA A 20 58.11 -31.09 -1.93
CA ALA A 20 59.12 -30.22 -1.23
C ALA A 20 59.53 -28.92 -1.99
N ALA A 21 59.84 -27.84 -1.22
CA ALA A 21 60.82 -26.73 -1.46
C ALA A 21 60.69 -25.75 -2.67
N ASP A 22 61.18 -24.48 -2.67
CA ASP A 22 61.52 -23.46 -1.64
C ASP A 22 61.81 -22.05 -2.31
N VAL A 23 61.94 -20.96 -1.52
CA VAL A 23 62.49 -19.58 -1.78
C VAL A 23 61.75 -18.67 -2.82
N SER A 24 61.35 -17.40 -2.58
CA SER A 24 62.10 -16.22 -2.07
C SER A 24 61.23 -15.03 -1.55
N ARG A 25 61.86 -14.00 -0.92
CA ARG A 25 61.31 -12.95 0.00
C ARG A 25 61.32 -11.50 -0.62
N PRO A 26 60.80 -10.38 0.00
CA PRO A 26 61.01 -9.94 1.41
C PRO A 26 59.88 -9.14 2.16
N ARG A 27 60.20 -8.68 3.39
CA ARG A 27 59.39 -7.95 4.40
C ARG A 27 59.55 -6.41 4.30
N PRO A 28 58.61 -5.57 4.79
CA PRO A 28 58.40 -5.27 6.24
C PRO A 28 57.37 -6.15 6.99
N GLY A 29 56.90 -5.87 8.23
CA GLY A 29 57.16 -4.75 9.16
C GLY A 29 56.40 -4.90 10.51
N GLN A 30 56.66 -3.98 11.47
CA GLN A 30 56.08 -3.88 12.84
C GLN A 30 56.05 -2.36 13.22
N ALA A 31 55.35 -1.80 14.23
CA ALA A 31 54.52 -2.26 15.37
C ALA A 31 53.40 -1.18 15.62
N PRO A 32 52.63 -1.08 16.74
CA PRO A 32 52.44 -1.95 17.93
C PRO A 32 50.96 -2.38 18.17
N ALA A 33 50.71 -3.13 19.25
CA ALA A 33 49.38 -3.60 19.65
C ALA A 33 48.48 -2.46 20.18
N ARG A 34 47.17 -2.52 19.88
CA ARG A 34 46.14 -1.71 20.54
C ARG A 34 45.66 -2.43 21.82
N PRO A 35 45.40 -1.71 22.92
CA PRO A 35 44.83 -2.32 24.13
C PRO A 35 43.40 -2.80 23.87
N GLU A 36 43.01 -3.89 24.55
CA GLU A 36 41.67 -4.45 24.48
C GLU A 36 40.63 -3.47 25.04
N ALA A 37 39.49 -3.34 24.36
CA ALA A 37 38.37 -2.56 24.88
C ALA A 37 37.71 -3.31 26.05
N PRO A 38 37.28 -2.61 27.12
CA PRO A 38 36.61 -3.27 28.24
C PRO A 38 35.30 -3.93 27.79
N PRO A 39 34.85 -5.01 28.47
CA PRO A 39 33.64 -5.71 28.11
C PRO A 39 32.44 -4.76 28.09
N ARG A 40 31.66 -4.78 27.01
CA ARG A 40 30.36 -4.09 26.99
C ARG A 40 29.45 -4.76 28.01
N GLU A 41 29.07 -4.02 29.04
CA GLU A 41 28.00 -4.43 29.94
C GLU A 41 26.74 -4.72 29.11
N ARG A 42 26.27 -5.96 29.19
CA ARG A 42 24.93 -6.28 28.71
C ARG A 42 23.97 -5.59 29.65
N HIS A 43 23.34 -4.51 29.19
CA HIS A 43 22.09 -4.07 29.77
C HIS A 43 21.09 -5.22 29.64
N GLU A 44 20.93 -5.98 30.72
CA GLU A 44 19.80 -6.88 30.87
C GLU A 44 18.54 -6.01 30.85
N ALA A 45 17.85 -6.03 29.72
CA ALA A 45 16.50 -5.52 29.65
C ALA A 45 15.69 -6.32 30.67
N LYS A 46 15.33 -5.68 31.79
CA LYS A 46 14.34 -6.25 32.70
C LYS A 46 13.09 -6.50 31.89
N THR A 47 12.80 -7.77 31.64
CA THR A 47 11.52 -8.20 31.10
C THR A 47 10.48 -7.91 32.18
N GLU A 48 9.96 -6.68 32.19
CA GLU A 48 8.79 -6.36 32.98
C GLU A 48 7.71 -7.35 32.58
N ASN A 49 7.17 -8.02 33.60
CA ASN A 49 6.24 -9.13 33.44
C ASN A 49 4.91 -8.55 32.93
N ARG A 50 4.82 -8.31 31.63
CA ARG A 50 3.62 -7.81 30.96
C ARG A 50 2.58 -8.90 31.10
N SER A 51 1.73 -8.76 32.11
CA SER A 51 0.63 -9.67 32.39
C SER A 51 -0.16 -9.85 31.11
N GLU A 52 -0.22 -11.10 30.64
CA GLU A 52 -1.06 -11.43 29.49
C GLU A 52 -2.50 -11.00 29.84
N PRO A 53 -3.18 -10.27 28.95
CA PRO A 53 -4.56 -9.91 29.20
C PRO A 53 -5.37 -11.20 29.26
N ASN A 54 -5.79 -11.57 30.48
CA ASN A 54 -6.64 -12.72 30.75
C ASN A 54 -8.04 -12.50 30.16
N SER A 55 -8.12 -12.56 28.84
CA SER A 55 -9.34 -12.43 28.06
C SER A 55 -10.04 -13.77 28.08
N ALA A 56 -10.91 -13.94 29.08
CA ALA A 56 -11.91 -15.00 29.07
C ALA A 56 -12.59 -15.03 27.68
N PRO A 57 -12.80 -16.22 27.08
CA PRO A 57 -13.25 -16.34 25.70
C PRO A 57 -14.56 -15.58 25.50
N ARG A 58 -14.55 -14.59 24.61
CA ARG A 58 -15.67 -13.69 24.37
C ARG A 58 -16.81 -14.44 23.67
N ILE A 59 -17.77 -14.94 24.45
CA ILE A 59 -18.96 -15.62 23.93
C ILE A 59 -19.80 -14.61 23.14
N LEU A 60 -19.87 -14.79 21.81
CA LEU A 60 -20.71 -14.00 20.92
C LEU A 60 -22.12 -14.56 20.91
N ALA A 61 -22.91 -14.22 21.92
CA ALA A 61 -24.34 -14.55 21.95
C ALA A 61 -25.10 -13.78 20.86
N ARG A 62 -26.09 -14.43 20.23
CA ARG A 62 -27.05 -13.75 19.35
C ARG A 62 -27.86 -12.77 20.19
N ARG A 63 -28.00 -11.53 19.72
CA ARG A 63 -28.84 -10.53 20.39
C ARG A 63 -30.32 -10.84 20.14
N GLU A 64 -31.12 -10.65 21.17
CA GLU A 64 -32.58 -10.69 21.12
C GLU A 64 -33.16 -9.33 20.67
N GLY A 65 -34.43 -9.31 20.27
CA GLY A 65 -35.15 -8.12 19.81
C GLY A 65 -35.48 -8.15 18.32
N ALA A 66 -36.22 -7.13 17.87
CA ALA A 66 -36.55 -6.92 16.47
C ALA A 66 -35.32 -6.46 15.66
N LEU A 67 -35.26 -6.84 14.39
CA LEU A 67 -34.26 -6.30 13.46
C LEU A 67 -34.59 -4.84 13.11
N PRO A 68 -33.57 -3.99 12.82
CA PRO A 68 -33.80 -2.66 12.26
C PRO A 68 -34.52 -2.74 10.89
N THR A 69 -35.27 -1.70 10.54
CA THR A 69 -35.82 -1.53 9.19
C THR A 69 -34.68 -1.46 8.16
N GLU A 70 -34.83 -2.19 7.06
CA GLU A 70 -33.91 -2.18 5.93
C GLU A 70 -34.44 -1.34 4.77
N HIS A 71 -33.52 -0.68 4.05
CA HIS A 71 -33.78 -0.05 2.76
C HIS A 71 -32.77 -0.65 1.79
N LEU A 72 -33.20 -1.59 0.96
CA LEU A 72 -32.32 -2.37 0.07
C LEU A 72 -33.01 -2.63 -1.28
N PRO A 73 -32.29 -2.54 -2.42
CA PRO A 73 -30.93 -2.02 -2.55
C PRO A 73 -30.89 -0.49 -2.42
N VAL A 74 -29.76 0.04 -1.96
CA VAL A 74 -29.41 1.47 -2.08
C VAL A 74 -28.18 1.56 -2.96
N ILE A 75 -28.28 2.31 -4.06
CA ILE A 75 -27.17 2.61 -4.96
C ILE A 75 -26.73 4.04 -4.67
N LEU A 76 -25.47 4.20 -4.28
CA LEU A 76 -24.83 5.51 -4.12
C LEU A 76 -23.99 5.79 -5.36
N GLU A 77 -24.19 6.96 -5.96
CA GLU A 77 -23.43 7.44 -7.11
C GLU A 77 -22.52 8.60 -6.65
N VAL A 78 -21.35 8.75 -7.30
CA VAL A 78 -20.47 9.90 -7.16
C VAL A 78 -20.39 10.60 -8.50
N ALA A 79 -20.93 11.82 -8.56
CA ALA A 79 -20.82 12.69 -9.72
C ALA A 79 -19.37 13.21 -9.90
N PRO A 80 -18.96 13.56 -11.13
CA PRO A 80 -17.68 14.24 -11.36
C PRO A 80 -17.62 15.58 -10.61
N ASN A 81 -16.43 15.94 -10.15
CA ASN A 81 -16.13 17.20 -9.49
C ASN A 81 -14.89 17.88 -10.12
N ALA A 82 -14.42 18.99 -9.54
CA ALA A 82 -13.32 19.77 -10.09
C ALA A 82 -11.98 19.00 -10.19
N ASP A 83 -11.75 18.04 -9.31
CA ASP A 83 -10.49 17.29 -9.19
C ASP A 83 -10.62 15.81 -9.60
N TYR A 84 -11.83 15.26 -9.73
CA TYR A 84 -12.02 13.88 -10.18
C TYR A 84 -13.21 13.69 -11.12
N ALA A 85 -12.99 12.95 -12.20
CA ALA A 85 -14.05 12.44 -13.07
C ALA A 85 -13.64 11.10 -13.70
N LEU A 86 -14.58 10.16 -13.81
CA LEU A 86 -14.46 9.05 -14.78
C LEU A 86 -14.84 9.60 -16.16
N LEU A 87 -13.89 9.63 -17.10
CA LEU A 87 -14.09 10.22 -18.43
C LEU A 87 -14.61 9.19 -19.44
N ASP A 88 -14.09 7.97 -19.39
CA ASP A 88 -14.50 6.84 -20.24
C ASP A 88 -14.07 5.51 -19.60
N SER A 89 -14.70 4.42 -20.03
CA SER A 89 -14.32 3.06 -19.64
C SER A 89 -14.69 2.06 -20.72
N GLY A 90 -13.95 0.96 -20.78
CA GLY A 90 -14.19 -0.12 -21.72
C GLY A 90 -12.93 -0.93 -21.99
N THR A 91 -13.11 -2.09 -22.61
CA THR A 91 -12.07 -3.08 -22.97
C THR A 91 -11.12 -3.39 -21.80
N GLY A 92 -11.66 -3.54 -20.59
CA GLY A 92 -10.89 -3.85 -19.39
C GLY A 92 -10.09 -2.66 -18.81
N GLN A 93 -10.39 -1.42 -19.21
CA GLN A 93 -9.69 -0.22 -18.79
C GLN A 93 -10.65 0.92 -18.44
N LYS A 94 -10.13 1.92 -17.71
CA LYS A 94 -10.79 3.21 -17.47
C LYS A 94 -9.82 4.38 -17.68
N LEU A 95 -10.40 5.50 -18.11
CA LEU A 95 -9.75 6.79 -18.30
C LEU A 95 -10.35 7.76 -17.28
N GLU A 96 -9.53 8.24 -16.35
CA GLU A 96 -9.94 9.06 -15.21
C GLU A 96 -9.19 10.40 -15.25
N GLN A 97 -9.86 11.49 -14.90
CA GLN A 97 -9.22 12.77 -14.57
C GLN A 97 -8.91 12.78 -13.07
N TYR A 98 -7.67 13.14 -12.71
CA TYR A 98 -7.22 13.38 -11.35
C TYR A 98 -6.46 14.70 -11.31
N GLY A 99 -7.15 15.78 -10.92
CA GLY A 99 -6.63 17.15 -10.92
C GLY A 99 -6.11 17.51 -12.32
N PRO A 100 -4.82 17.83 -12.48
CA PRO A 100 -4.24 18.17 -13.78
C PRO A 100 -4.08 16.97 -14.74
N TYR A 101 -4.12 15.72 -14.26
CA TYR A 101 -3.68 14.55 -15.03
C TYR A 101 -4.82 13.64 -15.51
N ARG A 102 -4.71 13.18 -16.76
CA ARG A 102 -5.51 12.09 -17.33
C ARG A 102 -4.78 10.77 -17.12
N ILE A 103 -5.40 9.84 -16.41
CA ILE A 103 -4.78 8.60 -15.95
C ILE A 103 -5.55 7.41 -16.53
N VAL A 104 -4.84 6.48 -17.17
CA VAL A 104 -5.41 5.21 -17.66
C VAL A 104 -5.02 4.07 -16.72
N ARG A 105 -6.00 3.28 -16.30
CA ARG A 105 -5.83 2.15 -15.38
C ARG A 105 -6.63 0.92 -15.80
N PRO A 106 -6.22 -0.30 -15.40
CA PRO A 106 -6.99 -1.51 -15.63
C PRO A 106 -8.24 -1.55 -14.74
N GLU A 107 -9.39 -1.83 -15.37
CA GLU A 107 -10.69 -2.03 -14.74
C GLU A 107 -11.37 -3.26 -15.35
N GLY A 108 -11.18 -4.43 -14.71
CA GLY A 108 -11.58 -5.71 -15.28
C GLY A 108 -13.10 -5.90 -15.45
N GLN A 109 -13.92 -5.09 -14.76
CA GLN A 109 -15.37 -5.11 -14.91
C GLN A 109 -15.88 -4.23 -16.07
N ALA A 110 -15.04 -3.34 -16.63
CA ALA A 110 -15.39 -2.50 -17.79
C ALA A 110 -15.28 -3.29 -19.10
N ILE A 111 -16.12 -4.31 -19.25
CA ILE A 111 -16.10 -5.27 -20.38
C ILE A 111 -16.75 -4.74 -21.68
N TRP A 112 -17.42 -3.60 -21.62
CA TRP A 112 -18.03 -2.91 -22.75
C TRP A 112 -16.98 -2.24 -23.66
N GLN A 113 -17.41 -1.70 -24.80
CA GLN A 113 -16.53 -0.91 -25.67
C GLN A 113 -16.34 0.51 -25.13
N LYS A 114 -15.17 1.09 -25.39
CA LYS A 114 -14.86 2.49 -25.07
C LYS A 114 -15.78 3.43 -25.84
N ALA A 115 -16.31 4.46 -25.18
CA ALA A 115 -17.23 5.41 -25.82
C ALA A 115 -16.48 6.58 -26.48
N LEU A 116 -15.32 6.97 -25.95
CA LEU A 116 -14.51 8.05 -26.53
C LEU A 116 -13.57 7.54 -27.64
N PRO A 117 -13.28 8.36 -28.66
CA PRO A 117 -12.31 8.01 -29.70
C PRO A 117 -10.90 7.78 -29.14
N ALA A 118 -10.10 6.93 -29.80
CA ALA A 118 -8.74 6.56 -29.37
C ALA A 118 -7.85 7.76 -29.02
N LYS A 119 -7.92 8.87 -29.78
CA LYS A 119 -7.19 10.12 -29.50
C LYS A 119 -7.40 10.68 -28.08
N GLU A 120 -8.55 10.44 -27.45
CA GLU A 120 -8.82 10.92 -26.09
C GLU A 120 -8.14 10.05 -25.02
N TRP A 121 -7.87 8.78 -25.33
CA TRP A 121 -7.08 7.87 -24.52
C TRP A 121 -5.57 8.08 -24.72
N GLU A 122 -5.13 8.33 -25.96
CA GLU A 122 -3.74 8.70 -26.30
C GLU A 122 -3.29 10.01 -25.63
N ARG A 123 -4.23 10.87 -25.24
CA ARG A 123 -3.99 12.09 -24.46
C ARG A 123 -3.73 11.85 -22.97
N ALA A 124 -3.65 10.60 -22.50
CA ALA A 124 -3.28 10.28 -21.12
C ALA A 124 -1.88 10.84 -20.75
N ASP A 125 -1.76 11.32 -19.53
CA ASP A 125 -0.50 11.78 -18.93
C ASP A 125 0.24 10.62 -18.25
N ALA A 126 -0.51 9.66 -17.70
CA ALA A 126 0.02 8.45 -17.05
C ALA A 126 -0.81 7.22 -17.40
N VAL A 127 -0.14 6.08 -17.60
CA VAL A 127 -0.76 4.78 -17.88
C VAL A 127 -0.17 3.74 -16.94
N PHE A 128 -1.01 3.07 -16.14
CA PHE A 128 -0.56 1.92 -15.34
C PHE A 128 -0.54 0.67 -16.23
N THR A 129 0.66 0.20 -16.55
CA THR A 129 0.88 -0.99 -17.40
C THR A 129 1.02 -2.27 -16.57
N GLY A 130 1.47 -2.16 -15.32
CA GLY A 130 1.70 -3.31 -14.44
C GLY A 130 3.05 -4.00 -14.64
N ASP A 131 3.79 -3.61 -15.67
CA ASP A 131 5.11 -4.15 -16.03
C ASP A 131 6.23 -3.48 -15.20
N THR A 132 7.23 -4.26 -14.79
CA THR A 132 8.41 -3.73 -14.08
C THR A 132 9.54 -3.30 -15.01
N ASP A 133 9.44 -3.65 -16.29
CA ASP A 133 10.55 -3.55 -17.24
C ASP A 133 10.42 -2.29 -18.14
N GLU A 134 9.35 -1.49 -17.97
CA GLU A 134 9.17 -0.19 -18.63
C GLU A 134 9.88 0.97 -17.89
N GLU A 135 10.36 1.96 -18.65
CA GLU A 135 11.03 3.15 -18.11
C GLU A 135 10.06 4.09 -17.37
N GLY A 136 10.05 4.06 -16.03
CA GLY A 136 9.18 4.91 -15.22
C GLY A 136 9.35 4.75 -13.71
N ILE A 137 8.40 5.27 -12.92
CA ILE A 137 8.30 5.03 -11.47
C ILE A 137 7.71 3.63 -11.25
N GLY A 138 8.49 2.61 -11.58
CA GLY A 138 8.04 1.22 -11.69
C GLY A 138 6.95 1.09 -12.77
N ARG A 139 5.77 0.62 -12.37
CA ARG A 139 4.68 0.14 -13.24
C ARG A 139 3.84 1.23 -13.94
N TRP A 140 4.42 2.42 -14.13
CA TRP A 140 3.77 3.60 -14.69
C TRP A 140 4.56 4.15 -15.87
N ARG A 141 3.89 4.19 -17.03
CA ARG A 141 4.39 4.85 -18.24
C ARG A 141 3.84 6.26 -18.34
N PHE A 142 4.69 7.23 -18.71
CA PHE A 142 4.32 8.63 -18.89
C PHE A 142 4.52 9.05 -20.36
N PRO A 143 3.47 9.02 -21.23
CA PRO A 143 3.65 9.13 -22.67
C PRO A 143 4.16 10.49 -23.19
N LYS A 144 4.04 11.55 -22.40
CA LYS A 144 4.36 12.94 -22.81
C LYS A 144 5.69 13.43 -22.24
N LEU A 145 5.84 13.35 -20.92
CA LEU A 145 7.05 13.70 -20.16
C LEU A 145 7.04 12.95 -18.82
N PRO A 146 8.20 12.70 -18.19
CA PRO A 146 8.26 12.16 -16.84
C PRO A 146 7.50 13.05 -15.84
N LEU A 147 6.63 12.45 -15.03
CA LEU A 147 5.90 13.13 -13.96
C LEU A 147 6.58 12.90 -12.60
N GLY A 148 6.38 13.82 -11.67
CA GLY A 148 6.78 13.65 -10.27
C GLY A 148 5.94 12.57 -9.57
N GLU A 149 6.43 12.06 -8.45
CA GLU A 149 5.75 11.01 -7.66
C GLU A 149 4.35 11.45 -7.20
N THR A 150 4.17 12.73 -6.87
CA THR A 150 2.92 13.27 -6.32
C THR A 150 2.45 14.53 -7.04
N TRP A 151 1.14 14.81 -6.93
CA TRP A 151 0.52 16.04 -7.41
C TRP A 151 -0.59 16.52 -6.47
N PRO A 152 -0.85 17.84 -6.39
CA PRO A 152 -1.92 18.38 -5.56
C PRO A 152 -3.30 17.99 -6.08
N MET A 153 -4.20 17.72 -5.14
CA MET A 153 -5.61 17.38 -5.35
C MET A 153 -6.43 18.04 -4.25
N LYS A 154 -7.71 18.32 -4.52
CA LYS A 154 -8.66 18.81 -3.50
C LYS A 154 -9.94 17.98 -3.44
N HIS A 155 -10.53 17.88 -2.26
CA HIS A 155 -11.88 17.37 -2.04
C HIS A 155 -12.54 18.18 -0.93
N ASP A 156 -13.62 18.89 -1.26
CA ASP A 156 -14.35 19.80 -0.38
C ASP A 156 -13.44 20.66 0.52
N GLY A 157 -12.53 21.41 -0.10
CA GLY A 157 -11.60 22.29 0.61
C GLY A 157 -10.41 21.61 1.31
N ILE A 158 -10.39 20.27 1.42
CA ILE A 158 -9.24 19.52 1.95
C ILE A 158 -8.23 19.30 0.82
N ASP A 159 -7.02 19.84 1.00
CA ASP A 159 -5.87 19.54 0.15
C ASP A 159 -5.30 18.15 0.49
N TYR A 160 -5.04 17.33 -0.54
CA TYR A 160 -4.35 16.05 -0.42
C TYR A 160 -3.46 15.81 -1.65
N LEU A 161 -2.72 14.71 -1.66
CA LEU A 161 -1.84 14.36 -2.77
C LEU A 161 -2.37 13.13 -3.52
N GLY A 162 -2.50 13.27 -4.83
CA GLY A 162 -2.42 12.11 -5.72
C GLY A 162 -0.98 11.59 -5.74
N ARG A 163 -0.79 10.28 -5.87
CA ARG A 163 0.54 9.64 -5.85
C ARG A 163 0.66 8.47 -6.82
N PHE A 164 1.67 8.50 -7.69
CA PHE A 164 2.11 7.33 -8.45
C PHE A 164 2.94 6.42 -7.53
N THR A 165 2.62 5.13 -7.52
CA THR A 165 3.29 4.11 -6.70
C THR A 165 3.52 2.85 -7.52
N SER A 166 4.25 1.85 -7.02
CA SER A 166 4.37 0.53 -7.67
C SER A 166 3.03 -0.25 -7.79
N PHE A 167 1.90 0.32 -7.35
CA PHE A 167 0.55 -0.24 -7.47
C PHE A 167 -0.39 0.68 -8.26
N ARG A 168 -1.50 0.13 -8.75
CA ARG A 168 -2.52 0.84 -9.54
C ARG A 168 -3.33 1.91 -8.79
N HIS A 169 -3.14 2.07 -7.48
CA HIS A 169 -3.84 3.09 -6.70
C HIS A 169 -3.11 4.44 -6.78
N VAL A 170 -3.87 5.53 -6.80
CA VAL A 170 -3.34 6.89 -6.94
C VAL A 170 -3.39 7.71 -5.64
N GLY A 171 -3.49 7.05 -4.48
CA GLY A 171 -3.56 7.71 -3.17
C GLY A 171 -4.97 8.10 -2.70
N VAL A 172 -6.01 7.86 -3.50
CA VAL A 172 -7.40 8.17 -3.15
C VAL A 172 -8.38 7.19 -3.83
N PHE A 173 -9.55 7.01 -3.21
CA PHE A 173 -10.72 6.30 -3.74
C PHE A 173 -11.90 7.28 -3.81
N PRO A 174 -12.02 8.10 -4.88
CA PRO A 174 -13.03 9.17 -4.96
C PRO A 174 -14.48 8.68 -4.91
N GLU A 175 -14.73 7.41 -5.24
CA GLU A 175 -16.03 6.74 -5.10
C GLU A 175 -16.55 6.70 -3.64
N GLN A 176 -15.68 6.97 -2.66
CA GLN A 176 -16.06 7.08 -1.25
C GLN A 176 -16.65 8.44 -0.86
N ALA A 177 -16.68 9.42 -1.77
CA ALA A 177 -17.17 10.78 -1.50
C ALA A 177 -18.57 10.82 -0.86
N SER A 178 -19.53 10.03 -1.37
CA SER A 178 -20.89 10.00 -0.82
C SER A 178 -20.94 9.51 0.64
N HIS A 179 -19.98 8.69 1.08
CA HIS A 179 -19.83 8.30 2.49
C HIS A 179 -19.19 9.41 3.32
N TRP A 180 -18.22 10.14 2.75
CA TRP A 180 -17.55 11.26 3.40
C TRP A 180 -18.53 12.43 3.65
N ASP A 181 -19.32 12.80 2.65
CA ASP A 181 -20.34 13.85 2.73
C ASP A 181 -21.40 13.51 3.78
N HIS A 182 -21.89 12.25 3.77
CA HIS A 182 -22.86 11.77 4.75
C HIS A 182 -22.29 11.81 6.19
N MET A 183 -21.05 11.32 6.38
CA MET A 183 -20.36 11.35 7.67
C MET A 183 -20.14 12.80 8.16
N ALA A 184 -19.69 13.70 7.29
CA ALA A 184 -19.47 15.11 7.64
C ALA A 184 -20.78 15.78 8.07
N GLY A 185 -21.87 15.55 7.34
CA GLY A 185 -23.21 16.03 7.68
C GLY A 185 -23.70 15.53 9.04
N LEU A 186 -23.51 14.23 9.34
CA LEU A 186 -23.85 13.66 10.65
C LEU A 186 -23.04 14.27 11.80
N ILE A 187 -21.74 14.49 11.61
CA ILE A 187 -20.86 15.10 12.63
C ILE A 187 -21.30 16.55 12.90
N ALA A 188 -21.47 17.37 11.85
CA ALA A 188 -21.89 18.76 11.97
C ALA A 188 -23.30 18.89 12.62
N ALA A 189 -24.22 18.00 12.27
CA ALA A 189 -25.57 17.98 12.82
C ALA A 189 -25.64 17.52 14.29
N ALA A 190 -24.63 16.80 14.80
CA ALA A 190 -24.68 16.19 16.13
C ALA A 190 -24.70 17.21 17.29
N LYS A 191 -24.16 18.43 17.09
CA LYS A 191 -24.08 19.52 18.09
C LYS A 191 -23.48 19.11 19.46
N ARG A 192 -22.60 18.10 19.44
CA ARG A 192 -21.85 17.57 20.58
C ARG A 192 -20.52 17.00 20.08
N PRO A 193 -19.53 16.76 20.96
CA PRO A 193 -18.33 16.00 20.57
C PRO A 193 -18.69 14.64 19.96
N VAL A 194 -18.12 14.35 18.80
CA VAL A 194 -18.25 13.07 18.09
C VAL A 194 -16.88 12.40 18.06
N LYS A 195 -16.83 11.12 18.42
CA LYS A 195 -15.63 10.30 18.33
C LYS A 195 -15.75 9.39 17.11
N VAL A 196 -14.80 9.50 16.19
CA VAL A 196 -14.76 8.71 14.95
C VAL A 196 -13.57 7.76 15.00
N LEU A 197 -13.84 6.48 14.76
CA LEU A 197 -12.82 5.45 14.58
C LEU A 197 -12.77 5.07 13.10
N ASN A 198 -11.67 5.40 12.42
CA ASN A 198 -11.43 5.00 11.03
C ASN A 198 -10.45 3.80 11.03
N LEU A 199 -10.94 2.63 10.62
CA LEU A 199 -10.16 1.39 10.50
C LEU A 199 -9.80 1.14 9.04
N PHE A 200 -8.58 0.68 8.77
CA PHE A 200 -8.02 0.56 7.42
C PHE A 200 -8.01 1.93 6.72
N GLY A 201 -7.56 2.94 7.45
CA GLY A 201 -7.75 4.35 7.09
C GLY A 201 -6.99 4.81 5.84
N TYR A 202 -6.04 4.03 5.33
CA TYR A 202 -5.25 4.30 4.13
C TYR A 202 -4.61 5.70 4.18
N THR A 203 -4.72 6.51 3.12
CA THR A 203 -4.22 7.89 3.07
C THR A 203 -4.99 8.88 3.96
N GLY A 204 -6.00 8.42 4.70
CA GLY A 204 -6.62 9.19 5.78
C GLY A 204 -7.62 10.26 5.34
N LEU A 205 -8.01 10.34 4.07
CA LEU A 205 -8.92 11.40 3.60
C LEU A 205 -10.28 11.39 4.36
N ALA A 206 -10.83 10.22 4.67
CA ALA A 206 -12.01 10.10 5.55
C ALA A 206 -11.76 10.66 6.97
N SER A 207 -10.56 10.43 7.53
CA SER A 207 -10.15 10.98 8.83
C SER A 207 -10.02 12.51 8.79
N LEU A 208 -9.50 13.07 7.69
CA LEU A 208 -9.41 14.52 7.48
C LEU A 208 -10.80 15.14 7.33
N VAL A 209 -11.73 14.50 6.61
CA VAL A 209 -13.13 14.93 6.51
C VAL A 209 -13.80 14.95 7.88
N ALA A 210 -13.66 13.87 8.66
CA ALA A 210 -14.23 13.79 10.00
C ALA A 210 -13.64 14.87 10.95
N ALA A 211 -12.33 15.08 10.91
CA ALA A 211 -11.66 16.09 11.72
C ALA A 211 -12.09 17.52 11.34
N ARG A 212 -12.18 17.83 10.04
CA ARG A 212 -12.68 19.12 9.52
C ARG A 212 -14.14 19.38 9.93
N ALA A 213 -14.97 18.34 9.99
CA ALA A 213 -16.35 18.42 10.47
C ALA A 213 -16.47 18.61 11.99
N GLY A 214 -15.36 18.50 12.75
CA GLY A 214 -15.31 18.74 14.20
C GLY A 214 -15.28 17.47 15.07
N ALA A 215 -14.95 16.30 14.51
CA ALA A 215 -14.81 15.07 15.29
C ALA A 215 -13.43 14.88 15.93
N GLU A 216 -13.41 14.21 17.08
CA GLU A 216 -12.21 13.58 17.65
C GLU A 216 -11.94 12.28 16.87
N VAL A 217 -10.86 12.22 16.10
CA VAL A 217 -10.60 11.10 15.17
C VAL A 217 -9.47 10.20 15.67
N THR A 218 -9.77 8.90 15.79
CA THR A 218 -8.76 7.83 15.86
C THR A 218 -8.61 7.20 14.48
N HIS A 219 -7.45 7.39 13.86
CA HIS A 219 -7.09 6.77 12.58
C HIS A 219 -6.24 5.52 12.84
N VAL A 220 -6.59 4.40 12.21
CA VAL A 220 -5.87 3.12 12.33
C VAL A 220 -5.60 2.55 10.95
N ASP A 221 -4.31 2.45 10.61
CA ASP A 221 -3.81 1.64 9.51
C ASP A 221 -2.66 0.75 10.01
N ALA A 222 -2.39 -0.35 9.29
CA ALA A 222 -1.29 -1.27 9.61
C ALA A 222 -0.01 -0.90 8.83
N SER A 223 -0.12 -0.15 7.73
CA SER A 223 1.02 0.47 7.08
C SER A 223 1.52 1.66 7.88
N LYS A 224 2.84 1.77 8.01
CA LYS A 224 3.52 2.96 8.53
C LYS A 224 3.82 3.95 7.40
#